data_AF-A0A6I6F2U6-F1
#
_entry.id   AF-A0A6I6F2U6-F1
#
_cell.length_a   1.000
_cell.length_b   1.000
_cell.length_c   1.000
_cell.angle_alpha   90.00
_cell.angle_beta   90.00
_cell.angle_gamma   90.00
#
_symmetry.space_group_name_H-M   'P 1'
#
loop_
_entity.id
_entity.type
_entity.pdbx_description
1 polymer ?
#
loop_
_entity_poly.entity_id
_entity_poly.type
_entity_poly.pdbx_seq_one_letter_code
_entity_poly.pdbx_strand_id
1 'polypeptide(L)'
;MRKTAPLLALLLAALTATGCSALETDYPSGDPEVLHQRLTDRAQWAYDGMALPPHKAVTPSTVDPGHSCMAGGFTIEESLPDVVTYELRWEVEGIPAEVARTTEARLRKRFTSAGWTVTHLDNRKTAQSILYGFVVKDPATGDQFHLDWNNHTTTLFLTGYTPCARVPQEAADHPSRETWTPRTG
;
A
#
# COMPACT_ATOMS: atom_id res chain seq x y z
N MET A 1 -1.45 -57.69 50.02
CA MET A 1 -2.45 -58.72 49.63
C MET A 1 -3.59 -58.02 48.91
N ARG A 2 -3.99 -58.61 47.77
CA ARG A 2 -5.09 -58.31 46.82
C ARG A 2 -6.21 -57.35 47.28
N LYS A 3 -6.66 -56.49 46.36
CA LYS A 3 -8.00 -56.58 45.73
C LYS A 3 -7.93 -56.04 44.28
N THR A 4 -8.39 -56.86 43.35
CA THR A 4 -8.52 -56.61 41.91
C THR A 4 -9.95 -56.19 41.54
N ALA A 5 -10.05 -55.14 40.72
CA ALA A 5 -10.98 -54.95 39.56
C ALA A 5 -12.52 -54.84 39.83
N PRO A 6 -13.37 -54.55 38.82
CA PRO A 6 -13.41 -53.42 37.87
C PRO A 6 -14.85 -52.83 37.74
N LEU A 7 -15.05 -51.63 37.14
CA LEU A 7 -16.34 -51.17 36.54
C LEU A 7 -16.08 -49.84 35.83
N LEU A 8 -15.84 -49.84 34.52
CA LEU A 8 -16.81 -49.70 33.43
C LEU A 8 -17.64 -48.40 33.46
N ALA A 9 -17.46 -47.61 32.39
CA ALA A 9 -18.35 -46.60 31.84
C ALA A 9 -18.53 -45.28 32.61
N LEU A 10 -17.91 -44.22 32.09
CA LEU A 10 -18.62 -43.00 31.69
C LEU A 10 -17.73 -42.21 30.72
N LEU A 11 -17.89 -42.53 29.44
CA LEU A 11 -17.69 -41.60 28.34
C LEU A 11 -18.63 -40.42 28.57
N LEU A 12 -18.11 -39.24 28.88
CA LEU A 12 -18.82 -37.98 28.72
C LEU A 12 -17.89 -37.04 27.98
N ALA A 13 -18.32 -36.75 26.75
CA ALA A 13 -17.70 -35.87 25.80
C ALA A 13 -17.48 -34.49 26.41
N ALA A 14 -16.23 -34.03 26.40
CA ALA A 14 -15.90 -32.61 26.44
C ALA A 14 -15.34 -32.23 25.06
N LEU A 15 -16.22 -32.21 24.07
CA LEU A 15 -16.05 -31.37 22.88
C LEU A 15 -16.25 -29.93 23.34
N THR A 16 -15.24 -29.35 23.99
CA THR A 16 -15.20 -27.90 24.15
C THR A 16 -14.85 -27.34 22.78
N ALA A 17 -15.87 -26.78 22.15
CA ALA A 17 -15.78 -25.99 20.93
C ALA A 17 -14.51 -25.12 20.99
N THR A 18 -13.51 -25.46 20.18
CA THR A 18 -12.55 -24.47 19.69
C THR A 18 -13.38 -23.53 18.83
N GLY A 19 -13.94 -22.51 19.48
CA GLY A 19 -14.55 -21.39 18.80
C GLY A 19 -13.55 -20.89 17.77
N CYS A 20 -13.97 -20.90 16.50
CA CYS A 20 -13.34 -20.09 15.47
C CYS A 20 -13.44 -18.64 15.94
N SER A 21 -12.43 -18.16 16.67
CA SER A 21 -12.12 -16.74 16.66
C SER A 21 -11.58 -16.49 15.25
N ALA A 22 -12.46 -15.99 14.37
CA ALA A 22 -11.99 -15.27 13.21
C ALA A 22 -10.93 -14.29 13.71
N LEU A 23 -9.71 -14.38 13.16
CA LEU A 23 -8.61 -13.49 13.52
C LEU A 23 -9.04 -12.06 13.16
N GLU A 24 -9.56 -11.31 14.11
CA GLU A 24 -9.65 -9.86 13.99
C GLU A 24 -8.23 -9.38 13.67
N THR A 25 -8.06 -8.76 12.51
CA THR A 25 -6.78 -8.19 12.12
C THR A 25 -6.54 -6.99 13.02
N ASP A 26 -5.56 -7.08 13.91
CA ASP A 26 -5.19 -5.99 14.80
C ASP A 26 -4.46 -4.91 13.99
N TYR A 27 -5.20 -3.87 13.61
CA TYR A 27 -4.66 -2.73 12.88
C TYR A 27 -3.95 -1.79 13.84
N PRO A 28 -2.69 -1.38 13.54
CA PRO A 28 -1.99 -0.43 14.39
C PRO A 28 -2.74 0.91 14.40
N SER A 29 -2.77 1.58 15.54
CA SER A 29 -3.24 2.96 15.60
C SER A 29 -2.33 3.87 14.77
N GLY A 30 -2.93 4.76 14.00
CA GLY A 30 -2.25 5.77 13.19
C GLY A 30 -2.71 7.16 13.55
N ASP A 31 -1.77 8.11 13.58
CA ASP A 31 -2.08 9.53 13.61
C ASP A 31 -2.28 10.00 12.16
N PRO A 32 -3.47 10.52 11.79
CA PRO A 32 -3.80 11.01 10.45
C PRO A 32 -2.76 11.98 9.88
N GLU A 33 -2.32 12.95 10.68
CA GLU A 33 -1.39 13.99 10.26
C GLU A 33 -0.01 13.40 10.00
N VAL A 34 0.45 12.50 10.86
CA VAL A 34 1.72 11.80 10.68
C VAL A 34 1.70 10.92 9.43
N LEU A 35 0.61 10.20 9.17
CA LEU A 35 0.46 9.37 7.99
C LEU A 35 0.46 10.21 6.71
N HIS A 36 -0.27 11.32 6.72
CA HIS A 36 -0.35 12.28 5.62
C HIS A 36 1.03 12.88 5.31
N GLN A 37 1.67 13.51 6.31
CA GLN A 37 2.96 14.19 6.15
C GLN A 37 4.05 13.22 5.67
N ARG A 38 4.07 12.00 6.23
CA ARG A 38 5.02 10.96 5.81
C ARG A 38 4.86 10.58 4.34
N LEU A 39 3.62 10.48 3.86
CA LEU A 39 3.35 10.15 2.46
C LEU A 39 3.76 11.29 1.53
N THR A 40 3.48 12.54 1.91
CA THR A 40 3.91 13.75 1.21
C THR A 40 5.42 13.86 1.10
N ASP A 41 6.17 13.62 2.19
CA ASP A 41 7.63 13.66 2.19
C ASP A 41 8.24 12.56 1.34
N ARG A 42 7.68 11.34 1.40
CA ARG A 42 8.11 10.22 0.55
C ARG A 42 7.79 10.48 -0.92
N ALA A 43 6.66 11.10 -1.22
CA ALA A 43 6.30 11.48 -2.57
C ALA A 43 7.27 12.50 -3.16
N GLN A 44 7.65 13.53 -2.38
CA GLN A 44 8.70 14.46 -2.78
C GLN A 44 10.03 13.74 -3.01
N TRP A 45 10.45 12.88 -2.10
CA TRP A 45 11.72 12.14 -2.23
C TRP A 45 11.75 11.24 -3.46
N ALA A 46 10.61 10.66 -3.85
CA ALA A 46 10.48 9.86 -5.06
C ALA A 46 10.47 10.76 -6.31
N TYR A 47 9.74 11.87 -6.29
CA TYR A 47 9.72 12.87 -7.37
C TYR A 47 11.14 13.37 -7.68
N ASP A 48 11.90 13.79 -6.66
CA ASP A 48 13.30 14.22 -6.81
C ASP A 48 14.16 13.09 -7.41
N GLY A 49 13.88 11.84 -7.01
CA GLY A 49 14.53 10.64 -7.51
C GLY A 49 14.25 10.34 -8.98
N MET A 50 13.11 10.80 -9.53
CA MET A 50 12.81 10.63 -10.93
C MET A 50 13.69 11.49 -11.82
N ALA A 51 14.09 12.69 -11.37
CA ALA A 51 14.82 13.69 -12.15
C ALA A 51 14.22 13.84 -13.57
N LEU A 52 12.92 14.14 -13.61
CA LEU A 52 12.18 14.38 -14.84
C LEU A 52 12.56 15.73 -15.46
N PRO A 53 12.35 15.92 -16.78
CA PRO A 53 12.54 17.22 -17.42
C PRO A 53 11.69 18.32 -16.76
N PRO A 54 12.24 19.54 -16.57
CA PRO A 54 11.64 20.62 -15.75
C PRO A 54 10.32 21.22 -16.30
N HIS A 55 9.81 20.75 -17.44
CA HIS A 55 8.64 21.32 -18.13
C HIS A 55 7.37 20.48 -18.00
N LYS A 56 7.35 19.53 -17.06
CA LYS A 56 6.20 18.65 -16.89
C LYS A 56 5.49 18.98 -15.58
N ALA A 57 4.36 19.67 -15.72
CA ALA A 57 3.45 19.92 -14.61
C ALA A 57 2.96 18.57 -14.08
N VAL A 58 3.12 18.37 -12.78
CA VAL A 58 2.46 17.27 -12.07
C VAL A 58 1.02 17.69 -11.87
N THR A 59 0.06 16.88 -12.33
CA THR A 59 -1.35 17.10 -11.98
C THR A 59 -1.46 17.05 -10.45
N PRO A 60 -2.01 18.08 -9.78
CA PRO A 60 -2.11 18.09 -8.34
C PRO A 60 -2.86 16.86 -7.85
N SER A 61 -2.28 16.18 -6.85
CA SER A 61 -2.83 14.97 -6.27
C SER A 61 -3.49 15.27 -4.94
N THR A 62 -4.52 14.52 -4.57
CA THR A 62 -5.03 14.50 -3.21
C THR A 62 -4.45 13.33 -2.44
N VAL A 63 -4.15 13.59 -1.17
CA VAL A 63 -3.95 12.53 -0.18
C VAL A 63 -5.31 12.16 0.38
N ASP A 64 -5.85 11.02 -0.03
CA ASP A 64 -7.18 10.56 0.38
C ASP A 64 -7.07 9.27 1.21
N PRO A 65 -7.88 9.09 2.28
CA PRO A 65 -8.04 7.79 2.88
C PRO A 65 -8.76 6.85 1.88
N GLY A 66 -8.05 5.85 1.38
CA GLY A 66 -8.60 4.72 0.67
C GLY A 66 -9.30 3.73 1.61
N HIS A 67 -10.40 3.15 1.14
CA HIS A 67 -11.25 2.21 1.88
C HIS A 67 -10.84 0.72 1.70
N SER A 68 -9.63 0.43 1.23
CA SER A 68 -9.20 -0.92 0.84
C SER A 68 -8.62 -1.77 1.98
N CYS A 69 -8.86 -1.38 3.24
CA CYS A 69 -8.39 -2.10 4.41
C CYS A 69 -9.33 -3.26 4.77
N MET A 70 -8.92 -4.47 4.38
CA MET A 70 -9.71 -5.70 4.56
C MET A 70 -9.50 -6.33 5.94
N ALA A 71 -10.54 -6.41 6.78
CA ALA A 71 -10.50 -7.30 7.94
C ALA A 71 -10.32 -8.76 7.47
N GLY A 72 -9.19 -9.39 7.81
CA GLY A 72 -8.90 -10.82 7.66
C GLY A 72 -9.62 -11.65 6.57
N GLY A 73 -8.99 -11.83 5.39
CA GLY A 73 -9.15 -13.01 4.52
C GLY A 73 -10.47 -13.21 3.74
N PHE A 74 -10.35 -13.34 2.41
CA PHE A 74 -11.26 -13.93 1.38
C PHE A 74 -12.78 -13.64 1.37
N THR A 75 -13.39 -12.98 2.35
CA THR A 75 -14.78 -12.51 2.26
C THR A 75 -14.82 -11.01 1.96
N ILE A 76 -15.78 -10.59 1.12
CA ILE A 76 -16.09 -9.17 0.89
C ILE A 76 -16.84 -8.69 2.14
N GLU A 77 -16.14 -8.61 3.27
CA GLU A 77 -16.66 -8.09 4.53
C GLU A 77 -16.36 -6.60 4.63
N GLU A 78 -17.34 -5.90 5.22
CA GLU A 78 -17.45 -4.45 5.32
C GLU A 78 -16.13 -3.79 5.72
N SER A 79 -15.71 -2.77 4.96
CA SER A 79 -14.59 -1.92 5.35
C SER A 79 -14.83 -1.40 6.77
N LEU A 80 -13.86 -1.60 7.67
CA LEU A 80 -13.94 -0.99 9.00
C LEU A 80 -13.91 0.53 8.84
N PRO A 81 -14.90 1.27 9.36
CA PRO A 81 -15.08 2.69 9.03
C PRO A 81 -13.94 3.57 9.54
N ASP A 82 -13.20 3.14 10.55
CA ASP A 82 -12.08 3.86 11.16
C ASP A 82 -10.71 3.28 10.78
N VAL A 83 -10.63 2.35 9.82
CA VAL A 83 -9.38 1.79 9.32
C VAL A 83 -9.14 2.24 7.89
N VAL A 84 -8.08 3.01 7.71
CA VAL A 84 -7.78 3.69 6.44
C VAL A 84 -6.37 3.36 5.96
N THR A 85 -6.19 3.37 4.65
CA THR A 85 -4.89 3.55 4.00
C THR A 85 -4.88 4.95 3.39
N TYR A 86 -3.77 5.66 3.43
CA TYR A 86 -3.66 6.93 2.71
C TYR A 86 -3.02 6.68 1.35
N GLU A 87 -3.65 7.21 0.30
CA GLU A 87 -3.17 7.16 -1.08
C GLU A 87 -2.75 8.55 -1.55
N LEU A 88 -1.61 8.66 -2.24
CA LEU A 88 -1.19 9.87 -2.95
C LEU A 88 -0.78 9.46 -4.36
N ARG A 89 -1.57 9.83 -5.36
CA ARG A 89 -1.34 9.49 -6.77
C ARG A 89 -1.10 10.72 -7.62
N TRP A 90 0.06 10.81 -8.23
CA TRP A 90 0.35 11.87 -9.18
C TRP A 90 0.81 11.32 -10.53
N GLU A 91 0.69 12.16 -11.55
CA GLU A 91 0.93 11.75 -12.92
C GLU A 91 1.75 12.79 -13.68
N VAL A 92 2.45 12.28 -14.70
CA VAL A 92 3.20 13.10 -15.64
C VAL A 92 2.93 12.60 -17.05
N GLU A 93 2.27 13.43 -17.85
CA GLU A 93 1.88 13.07 -19.22
C GLU A 93 3.00 13.27 -20.25
N GLY A 94 2.86 12.61 -21.40
CA GLY A 94 3.73 12.80 -22.56
C GLY A 94 5.18 12.44 -22.27
N ILE A 95 5.39 11.36 -21.51
CA ILE A 95 6.69 10.77 -21.22
C ILE A 95 7.01 9.72 -22.30
N PRO A 96 8.08 9.92 -23.10
CA PRO A 96 8.51 8.93 -24.08
C PRO A 96 8.95 7.62 -23.43
N ALA A 97 8.80 6.49 -24.13
CA ALA A 97 9.14 5.16 -23.63
C ALA A 97 10.57 5.03 -23.09
N GLU A 98 11.54 5.66 -23.74
CA GLU A 98 12.94 5.66 -23.30
C GLU A 98 13.12 6.40 -21.97
N VAL A 99 12.44 7.54 -21.80
CA VAL A 99 12.45 8.32 -20.57
C VAL A 99 11.79 7.51 -19.46
N ALA A 100 10.61 6.93 -19.72
CA ALA A 100 9.90 6.08 -18.75
C ALA A 100 10.77 4.90 -18.27
N ARG A 101 11.40 4.17 -19.20
CA ARG A 101 12.31 3.06 -18.88
C ARG A 101 13.50 3.51 -18.01
N THR A 102 14.08 4.67 -18.33
CA THR A 102 15.22 5.21 -17.58
C THR A 102 14.79 5.68 -16.19
N THR A 103 13.64 6.33 -16.09
CA THR A 103 13.04 6.76 -14.82
C THR A 103 12.71 5.56 -13.92
N GLU A 104 12.10 4.51 -14.48
CA GLU A 104 11.84 3.24 -13.79
C GLU A 104 13.12 2.68 -13.16
N ALA A 105 14.15 2.47 -13.99
CA ALA A 105 15.41 1.87 -13.52
C ALA A 105 16.09 2.73 -12.44
N ARG A 106 16.05 4.06 -12.59
CA ARG A 106 16.59 5.02 -11.63
C ARG A 106 15.86 4.96 -10.30
N LEU A 107 14.53 5.07 -10.33
CA LEU A 107 13.70 5.02 -9.13
C LEU A 107 13.82 3.67 -8.42
N ARG A 108 13.73 2.56 -9.15
CA ARG A 108 13.88 1.23 -8.57
C ARG A 108 15.23 1.09 -7.87
N LYS A 109 16.32 1.54 -8.50
CA LYS A 109 17.64 1.56 -7.87
C LYS A 109 17.67 2.43 -6.62
N ARG A 110 17.04 3.60 -6.63
CA ARG A 110 16.97 4.51 -5.49
C ARG A 110 16.26 3.85 -4.30
N PHE A 111 15.08 3.27 -4.53
CA PHE A 111 14.32 2.55 -3.50
C PHE A 111 15.10 1.36 -2.93
N THR A 112 15.67 0.50 -3.78
CA THR A 112 16.45 -0.65 -3.29
C THR A 112 17.72 -0.24 -2.56
N SER A 113 18.38 0.84 -2.99
CA SER A 113 19.53 1.39 -2.27
C SER A 113 19.15 1.98 -0.91
N ALA A 114 17.90 2.40 -0.73
CA ALA A 114 17.33 2.84 0.54
C ALA A 114 16.79 1.68 1.39
N GLY A 115 16.99 0.42 0.98
CA GLY A 115 16.56 -0.78 1.72
C GLY A 115 15.12 -1.21 1.47
N TRP A 116 14.43 -0.63 0.50
CA TRP A 116 13.07 -1.05 0.15
C TRP A 116 13.09 -2.34 -0.68
N THR A 117 12.04 -3.16 -0.52
CA THR A 117 11.89 -4.43 -1.23
C THR A 117 11.03 -4.24 -2.47
N VAL A 118 11.50 -4.67 -3.64
CA VAL A 118 10.64 -4.78 -4.84
C VAL A 118 9.74 -6.00 -4.67
N THR A 119 8.44 -5.79 -4.59
CA THR A 119 7.43 -6.85 -4.43
C THR A 119 6.84 -7.30 -5.76
N HIS A 120 6.87 -6.43 -6.78
CA HIS A 120 6.36 -6.74 -8.11
C HIS A 120 7.13 -5.97 -9.19
N LEU A 121 7.28 -6.59 -10.37
CA LEU A 121 7.77 -5.95 -11.58
C LEU A 121 6.68 -6.08 -12.64
N ASP A 122 6.22 -4.98 -13.22
CA ASP A 122 5.17 -4.95 -14.27
C ASP A 122 5.75 -4.49 -15.63
N ASN A 123 7.05 -4.69 -15.83
CA ASN A 123 7.69 -4.46 -17.12
C ASN A 123 7.20 -5.52 -18.11
N ARG A 124 6.35 -5.12 -19.07
CA ARG A 124 5.80 -6.02 -20.10
C ARG A 124 5.83 -5.38 -21.47
N LYS A 125 6.11 -6.19 -22.50
CA LYS A 125 6.10 -5.76 -23.90
C LYS A 125 5.36 -6.79 -24.73
N THR A 126 4.26 -6.37 -25.34
CA THR A 126 3.47 -7.14 -26.30
C THR A 126 3.56 -6.48 -27.68
N ALA A 127 2.87 -7.03 -28.68
CA ALA A 127 2.78 -6.41 -30.00
C ALA A 127 1.97 -5.09 -29.98
N GLN A 128 1.06 -4.92 -29.01
CA GLN A 128 0.15 -3.78 -28.94
C GLN A 128 0.48 -2.82 -27.78
N SER A 129 1.20 -3.27 -26.76
CA SER A 129 1.43 -2.52 -25.53
C SER A 129 2.85 -2.65 -24.99
N ILE A 130 3.33 -1.58 -24.38
CA ILE A 130 4.56 -1.53 -23.60
C ILE A 130 4.20 -0.92 -22.26
N LEU A 131 4.56 -1.60 -21.18
CA LEU A 131 4.47 -1.07 -19.84
C LEU A 131 5.81 -1.13 -19.13
N TYR A 132 6.05 -0.08 -18.33
CA TYR A 132 7.16 -0.02 -17.40
C TYR A 132 6.62 0.27 -16.01
N GLY A 133 6.97 -0.56 -15.04
CA GLY A 133 6.44 -0.41 -13.71
C GLY A 133 7.00 -1.38 -12.70
N PHE A 134 6.82 -1.05 -11.44
CA PHE A 134 7.16 -1.90 -10.31
C PHE A 134 6.37 -1.48 -9.07
N VAL A 135 6.27 -2.41 -8.11
CA VAL A 135 5.81 -2.12 -6.76
C VAL A 135 6.97 -2.33 -5.80
N VAL A 136 7.19 -1.37 -4.91
CA VAL A 136 8.15 -1.46 -3.79
C VAL A 136 7.44 -1.28 -2.47
N LYS A 137 7.98 -1.91 -1.43
CA LYS A 137 7.49 -1.82 -0.05
C LYS A 137 8.64 -1.50 0.91
N ASP A 138 8.42 -0.54 1.79
CA ASP A 138 9.30 -0.25 2.91
C ASP A 138 9.13 -1.37 3.96
N PRO A 139 10.18 -2.16 4.27
CA PRO A 139 10.07 -3.19 5.30
C PRO A 139 9.88 -2.63 6.71
N ALA A 140 10.29 -1.38 6.97
CA ALA A 140 10.21 -0.77 8.30
C ALA A 140 8.82 -0.22 8.60
N THR A 141 8.15 0.41 7.62
CA THR A 141 6.83 1.03 7.83
C THR A 141 5.70 0.35 7.10
N GLY A 142 5.98 -0.50 6.11
CA GLY A 142 4.96 -1.13 5.28
C GLY A 142 4.39 -0.25 4.17
N ASP A 143 4.86 0.99 4.03
CA ASP A 143 4.46 1.89 2.95
C ASP A 143 4.84 1.32 1.59
N GLN A 144 4.05 1.62 0.57
CA GLN A 144 4.25 1.10 -0.77
C GLN A 144 4.26 2.21 -1.80
N PHE A 145 5.03 2.01 -2.87
CA PHE A 145 4.96 2.84 -4.06
C PHE A 145 4.76 1.96 -5.29
N HIS A 146 3.86 2.39 -6.16
CA HIS A 146 3.57 1.77 -7.45
C HIS A 146 3.88 2.76 -8.57
N LEU A 147 4.89 2.44 -9.37
CA LEU A 147 5.17 3.14 -10.62
C LEU A 147 4.50 2.40 -11.77
N ASP A 148 3.78 3.13 -12.62
CA ASP A 148 3.19 2.60 -13.86
C ASP A 148 3.42 3.60 -15.00
N TRP A 149 3.79 3.11 -16.16
CA TRP A 149 3.77 3.82 -17.42
C TRP A 149 3.30 2.89 -18.51
N ASN A 150 2.48 3.39 -19.43
CA ASN A 150 2.10 2.65 -20.63
C ASN A 150 2.20 3.50 -21.90
N ASN A 151 2.43 2.84 -23.03
CA ASN A 151 2.57 3.50 -24.34
C ASN A 151 1.26 4.01 -24.95
N HIS A 152 0.09 3.68 -24.39
CA HIS A 152 -1.20 4.17 -24.92
C HIS A 152 -1.48 5.60 -24.48
N THR A 153 -1.26 5.90 -23.19
CA THR A 153 -1.46 7.26 -22.66
C THR A 153 -0.16 8.05 -22.63
N THR A 154 1.00 7.37 -22.67
CA THR A 154 2.32 7.97 -22.44
C THR A 154 2.42 8.68 -21.08
N THR A 155 1.58 8.29 -20.13
CA THR A 155 1.50 8.87 -18.78
C THR A 155 2.30 8.01 -17.81
N LEU A 156 3.17 8.65 -17.04
CA LEU A 156 3.85 8.05 -15.90
C LEU A 156 3.04 8.36 -14.65
N PHE A 157 2.58 7.32 -13.96
CA PHE A 157 1.91 7.41 -12.68
C PHE A 157 2.86 6.96 -11.58
N LEU A 158 2.84 7.67 -10.45
CA LEU A 158 3.37 7.16 -9.21
C LEU A 158 2.29 7.28 -8.13
N THR A 159 1.96 6.15 -7.53
CA THR A 159 1.03 6.10 -6.41
C THR A 159 1.74 5.61 -5.16
N GLY A 160 1.66 6.38 -4.09
CA GLY A 160 2.12 5.99 -2.76
C GLY A 160 0.95 5.54 -1.88
N TYR A 161 1.20 4.56 -1.02
CA TYR A 161 0.25 4.02 -0.04
C TYR A 161 0.87 3.90 1.34
N THR A 162 0.14 4.27 2.38
CA THR A 162 0.48 3.85 3.76
C THR A 162 -0.12 2.46 4.05
N PRO A 163 0.44 1.69 5.00
CA PRO A 163 -0.26 0.51 5.49
C PRO A 163 -1.60 0.91 6.12
N CYS A 164 -2.55 -0.02 6.15
CA CYS A 164 -3.79 0.16 6.89
C CYS A 164 -3.53 0.43 8.37
N ALA A 165 -4.16 1.47 8.89
CA ALA A 165 -4.07 1.88 10.27
C ALA A 165 -5.43 2.34 10.78
N ARG A 166 -5.69 2.12 12.07
CA ARG A 166 -6.88 2.62 12.75
C ARG A 166 -6.67 4.08 13.13
N VAL A 167 -7.56 4.97 12.72
CA VAL A 167 -7.52 6.41 13.00
C VAL A 167 -8.74 6.80 13.86
N PRO A 168 -8.76 7.99 14.49
CA PRO A 168 -9.96 8.48 15.16
C PRO A 168 -11.15 8.54 14.18
N GLN A 169 -12.34 8.12 14.60
CA GLN A 169 -13.54 8.08 13.75
C GLN A 169 -13.83 9.43 13.06
N GLU A 170 -13.69 10.55 13.78
CA GLU A 170 -13.84 11.91 13.22
C GLU A 170 -12.92 12.15 12.02
N ALA A 171 -11.67 11.66 12.08
CA ALA A 171 -10.72 11.81 10.98
C ALA A 171 -11.03 10.88 9.79
N ALA A 172 -11.66 9.73 10.05
CA ALA A 172 -12.13 8.83 9.00
C ALA A 172 -13.39 9.36 8.31
N ASP A 173 -14.32 9.94 9.08
CA ASP A 173 -15.56 10.55 8.58
C ASP A 173 -15.29 11.88 7.85
N HIS A 174 -14.28 12.61 8.30
CA HIS A 174 -13.90 13.94 7.80
C HIS A 174 -12.40 14.04 7.51
N PRO A 175 -11.90 13.32 6.49
CA PRO A 175 -10.48 13.34 6.21
C PRO A 175 -10.00 14.69 5.68
N SER A 176 -8.84 15.13 6.18
CA SER A 176 -8.15 16.26 5.57
C SER A 176 -7.75 15.87 4.15
N ARG A 177 -8.17 16.69 3.17
CA ARG A 177 -7.71 16.58 1.80
C ARG A 177 -6.75 17.72 1.56
N GLU A 178 -5.48 17.37 1.38
CA GLU A 178 -4.49 18.34 0.94
C GLU A 178 -4.07 18.05 -0.48
N THR A 179 -3.92 19.13 -1.23
CA THR A 179 -3.37 19.07 -2.57
C THR A 179 -1.86 19.02 -2.49
N TRP A 180 -1.28 17.93 -2.99
CA TRP A 180 0.15 17.79 -3.12
C TRP A 180 0.63 18.32 -4.48
N THR A 181 1.66 19.14 -4.45
CA THR A 181 2.46 19.52 -5.62
C THR A 181 3.95 19.41 -5.29
N PRO A 182 4.79 18.97 -6.24
CA PRO A 182 6.22 18.86 -5.98
C PRO A 182 6.82 20.24 -5.72
N ARG A 183 7.62 20.34 -4.68
CA ARG A 183 8.49 21.50 -4.46
C ARG A 183 9.58 21.49 -5.52
N THR A 184 9.67 22.56 -6.31
CA THR A 184 10.80 22.78 -7.22
C THR A 184 11.95 23.39 -6.43
N GLY A 185 13.09 22.70 -6.40
CA GLY A 185 14.33 23.21 -5.81
C GLY A 185 15.02 24.27 -6.67
#